data_AF-A0A8S1J052-F1
#
_entry.id   AF-A0A8S1J052-F1
#
_cell.length_a   1.000
_cell.length_b   1.000
_cell.length_c   1.000
_cell.angle_alpha   90.00
_cell.angle_beta   90.00
_cell.angle_gamma   90.00
#
_symmetry.space_group_name_H-M   'P 1'
#
loop_
_entity.id
_entity.type
_entity.pdbx_description
1 polymer ?
#
loop_
_entity_poly.entity_id
_entity_poly.type
_entity_poly.pdbx_seq_one_letter_code
_entity_poly.pdbx_strand_id
1 'polypeptide(L)'
;MKPEKIRSKILEIMRDPNLSDAERSRQRQQLMSGQWSTARQKEHPEGRPQGEVTPKDSDYVLANHADQVLAAAIRLARVGQERAPLSHDFKRVNNEDRPDEAFTTERAKRTGRANAASGRIMVNVPNDHFGPILPEHDPRGRGVLVGDWWKDRLDCRQWGAHLPHVAGIAGQSSVGAQSVVLSGGYEDDRDEGEWFLYTGSGGRDLSGNKRTNKVQSFDQQFENSNLALKLSCTKGLPVRVVRSCKVGGS
;
A
#
# COMPACT_ATOMS: atom_id res chain seq x y z
N MET A 1 -6.30 7.46 18.70
CA MET A 1 -7.46 8.36 18.42
C MET A 1 -8.53 7.56 17.66
N LYS A 2 -9.83 7.74 17.93
CA LYS A 2 -10.89 7.03 17.18
C LYS A 2 -10.89 7.43 15.69
N PRO A 3 -11.22 6.53 14.73
CA PRO A 3 -11.20 6.82 13.29
C PRO A 3 -11.97 8.09 12.88
N GLU A 4 -13.14 8.32 13.50
CA GLU A 4 -13.97 9.52 13.25
C GLU A 4 -13.20 10.82 13.53
N LYS A 5 -12.42 10.84 14.61
CA LYS A 5 -11.63 12.01 15.02
C LYS A 5 -10.43 12.22 14.10
N ILE A 6 -9.81 11.12 13.62
CA ILE A 6 -8.76 11.19 12.60
C ILE A 6 -9.32 11.84 11.33
N ARG A 7 -10.48 11.38 10.86
CA ARG A 7 -11.13 11.93 9.67
C ARG A 7 -11.47 13.41 9.82
N SER A 8 -12.03 13.82 10.95
CA SER A 8 -12.30 15.24 11.24
C SER A 8 -11.02 16.07 11.16
N LYS A 9 -9.93 15.60 11.78
CA LYS A 9 -8.64 16.30 11.74
C LYS A 9 -8.02 16.37 10.36
N ILE A 10 -8.15 15.31 9.55
CA ILE A 10 -7.74 15.34 8.14
C ILE A 10 -8.50 16.44 7.40
N LEU A 11 -9.82 16.55 7.58
CA LEU A 11 -10.63 17.57 6.94
C LEU A 11 -10.27 19.00 7.41
N GLU A 12 -9.92 19.18 8.68
CA GLU A 12 -9.40 20.45 9.20
C GLU A 12 -8.09 20.83 8.50
N ILE A 13 -7.12 19.91 8.44
CA ILE A 13 -5.83 20.14 7.76
C ILE A 13 -6.04 20.49 6.28
N MET A 14 -6.92 19.76 5.59
CA MET A 14 -7.20 19.98 4.17
C MET A 14 -7.87 21.33 3.87
N ARG A 15 -8.59 21.90 4.84
CA ARG A 15 -9.31 23.17 4.69
C ARG A 15 -8.51 24.38 5.17
N ASP A 16 -7.33 24.19 5.77
CA ASP A 16 -6.52 25.29 6.27
C ASP A 16 -5.88 26.07 5.10
N PRO A 17 -6.28 27.33 4.85
CA PRO A 17 -5.77 28.13 3.75
C PRO A 17 -4.31 28.57 3.94
N ASN A 18 -3.76 28.46 5.15
CA ASN A 18 -2.41 28.91 5.46
C ASN A 18 -1.35 27.83 5.22
N LEU A 19 -1.77 26.61 4.86
CA LEU A 19 -0.87 25.50 4.60
C LEU A 19 -0.75 25.26 3.09
N SER A 20 0.49 25.09 2.63
CA SER A 20 0.76 24.48 1.33
C SER A 20 0.37 23.01 1.31
N ASP A 21 0.15 22.44 0.12
CA ASP A 21 -0.18 21.02 -0.05
C ASP A 21 0.89 20.08 0.53
N ALA A 22 2.16 20.49 0.44
CA ALA A 22 3.26 19.75 1.04
C ALA A 22 3.18 19.75 2.57
N GLU A 23 2.79 20.87 3.19
CA GLU A 23 2.61 20.97 4.64
C GLU A 23 1.38 20.19 5.12
N ARG A 24 0.26 20.29 4.40
CA ARG A 24 -0.94 19.48 4.67
C ARG A 24 -0.63 17.99 4.61
N SER A 25 0.12 17.56 3.60
CA SER A 25 0.56 16.17 3.44
C SER A 25 1.44 15.70 4.62
N ARG A 26 2.40 16.52 5.06
CA ARG A 26 3.24 16.23 6.23
C ARG A 26 2.44 16.15 7.53
N GLN A 27 1.53 17.09 7.77
CA GLN A 27 0.69 17.07 8.98
C GLN A 27 -0.25 15.86 9.00
N ARG A 28 -0.83 15.48 7.86
CA ARG A 28 -1.62 14.24 7.72
C ARG A 28 -0.78 13.02 8.04
N GLN A 29 0.45 12.93 7.55
CA GLN A 29 1.35 11.82 7.89
C GLN A 29 1.63 11.74 9.39
N GLN A 30 1.94 12.87 10.06
CA GLN A 30 2.18 12.92 11.51
C GLN A 30 0.94 12.50 12.32
N LEU A 31 -0.25 12.94 11.89
CA LEU A 31 -1.52 12.53 12.50
C LEU A 31 -1.71 11.01 12.41
N MET A 32 -1.39 10.43 11.25
CA MET A 32 -1.55 9.01 10.97
C MET A 32 -0.46 8.13 11.59
N SER A 33 0.72 8.69 11.89
CA SER A 33 1.80 7.98 12.57
C SER A 33 1.63 7.89 14.08
N GLY A 34 0.58 8.51 14.63
CA GLY A 34 0.38 8.61 16.07
C GLY A 34 1.34 9.57 16.76
N GLN A 35 2.20 10.28 16.01
CA GLN A 35 3.19 11.24 16.52
C GLN A 35 2.58 12.60 16.85
N TRP A 36 1.29 12.67 17.19
CA TRP A 36 0.71 13.90 17.72
C TRP A 36 1.31 14.17 19.11
N SER A 37 2.39 14.96 19.15
CA SER A 37 2.94 15.45 20.40
C SER A 37 1.92 16.39 21.05
N THR A 38 1.57 16.06 22.29
CA THR A 38 0.99 16.91 23.32
C THR A 38 1.72 18.25 23.42
N ALA A 39 1.39 19.20 22.55
CA ALA A 39 1.84 20.58 22.66
C ALA A 39 0.61 21.49 22.74
N ARG A 40 0.46 22.11 23.92
CA ARG A 40 -0.64 23.00 24.39
C ARG A 40 -1.95 22.33 24.79
N GLN A 41 -1.93 21.64 25.93
CA GLN A 41 -2.84 22.02 27.02
C GLN A 41 -2.02 21.99 28.32
N LYS A 42 -1.73 23.17 28.88
CA LYS A 42 -1.35 23.30 30.28
C LYS A 42 -2.66 23.30 31.06
N GLU A 43 -2.87 22.30 31.90
CA GLU A 43 -3.44 22.42 33.24
C GLU A 43 -3.20 21.10 34.00
N HIS A 44 -2.92 21.22 35.30
CA HIS A 44 -2.31 20.24 36.20
C HIS A 44 -3.38 19.56 37.10
N PRO A 45 -3.00 18.66 38.03
CA PRO A 45 -3.46 17.27 38.08
C PRO A 45 -4.63 17.02 39.06
N GLU A 46 -5.25 15.84 38.99
CA GLU A 46 -5.47 14.91 40.14
C GLU A 46 -6.44 13.77 39.76
N GLY A 47 -6.20 12.58 40.35
CA GLY A 47 -7.19 11.50 40.43
C GLY A 47 -7.04 10.37 39.40
N ARG A 48 -6.33 9.31 39.77
CA ARG A 48 -6.46 7.98 39.15
C ARG A 48 -7.62 7.24 39.83
N PRO A 49 -8.61 6.72 39.08
CA PRO A 49 -9.28 5.50 39.46
C PRO A 49 -8.75 4.33 38.60
N GLN A 50 -8.59 3.19 39.25
CA GLN A 50 -8.35 1.89 38.61
C GLN A 50 -9.68 1.37 38.03
N GLY A 51 -9.62 0.71 36.87
CA GLY A 51 -10.75 0.01 36.21
C GLY A 51 -10.69 0.21 34.69
N GLU A 52 -11.06 -0.70 33.81
CA GLU A 52 -11.59 -2.06 33.86
C GLU A 52 -11.52 -2.53 32.39
N VAL A 53 -11.10 -3.77 32.11
CA VAL A 53 -10.93 -4.25 30.73
C VAL A 53 -12.30 -4.42 30.08
N THR A 54 -12.60 -3.65 29.02
CA THR A 54 -13.88 -3.77 28.32
C THR A 54 -13.85 -4.83 27.20
N PRO A 55 -14.98 -5.49 26.86
CA PRO A 55 -15.02 -6.69 26.01
C PRO A 55 -14.73 -6.49 24.51
N LYS A 56 -14.30 -5.31 24.05
CA LYS A 56 -14.12 -5.02 22.61
C LYS A 56 -12.73 -5.35 22.06
N ASP A 57 -11.78 -5.70 22.94
CA ASP A 57 -10.42 -6.07 22.53
C ASP A 57 -10.27 -7.58 22.27
N SER A 58 -11.22 -8.42 22.69
CA SER A 58 -11.20 -9.88 22.42
C SER A 58 -11.54 -10.23 20.97
N ASP A 59 -12.44 -9.46 20.35
CA ASP A 59 -12.91 -9.74 18.98
C ASP A 59 -11.83 -9.45 17.92
N TYR A 60 -10.92 -8.51 18.22
CA TYR A 60 -9.79 -8.17 17.34
C TYR A 60 -8.66 -9.22 17.38
N VAL A 61 -8.50 -9.91 18.52
CA VAL A 61 -7.52 -11.00 18.67
C VAL A 61 -8.06 -12.31 18.08
N LEU A 62 -9.37 -12.56 18.22
CA LEU A 62 -10.03 -13.75 17.67
C LEU A 62 -10.07 -13.76 16.13
N ALA A 63 -10.28 -12.61 15.48
CA ALA A 63 -10.27 -12.50 14.03
C ALA A 63 -8.90 -12.85 13.41
N ASN A 64 -7.80 -12.39 14.03
CA ASN A 64 -6.44 -12.71 13.58
C ASN A 64 -6.10 -14.20 13.77
N HIS A 65 -6.63 -14.84 14.80
CA HIS A 65 -6.46 -16.29 15.01
C HIS A 65 -7.24 -17.11 13.98
N ALA A 66 -8.47 -16.69 13.66
CA ALA A 66 -9.29 -17.35 12.65
C ALA A 66 -8.65 -17.29 11.25
N ASP A 67 -8.06 -16.15 10.87
CA ASP A 67 -7.39 -16.00 9.57
C ASP A 67 -6.09 -16.83 9.49
N GLN A 68 -5.33 -16.93 10.59
CA GLN A 68 -4.13 -17.79 10.64
C GLN A 68 -4.50 -19.28 10.57
N VAL A 69 -5.56 -19.70 11.27
CA VAL A 69 -6.05 -21.08 11.26
C VAL A 69 -6.64 -21.43 9.89
N LEU A 70 -7.37 -20.52 9.24
CA LEU A 70 -7.88 -20.73 7.88
C LEU A 70 -6.74 -20.82 6.86
N ALA A 71 -5.72 -19.98 6.96
CA ALA A 71 -4.54 -20.07 6.10
C ALA A 71 -3.73 -21.35 6.36
N ALA A 72 -3.65 -21.81 7.61
CA ALA A 72 -3.04 -23.10 7.96
C ALA A 72 -3.87 -24.28 7.42
N ALA A 73 -5.20 -24.23 7.54
CA ALA A 73 -6.12 -25.24 7.05
C ALA A 73 -6.13 -25.34 5.52
N ILE A 74 -6.09 -24.21 4.79
CA ILE A 74 -5.93 -24.19 3.33
C ILE A 74 -4.57 -24.78 2.92
N ARG A 75 -3.51 -24.53 3.69
CA ARG A 75 -2.19 -25.13 3.46
C ARG A 75 -2.22 -26.64 3.67
N LEU A 76 -2.84 -27.11 4.76
CA LEU A 76 -3.04 -28.53 5.07
C LEU A 76 -3.95 -29.23 4.03
N ALA A 77 -5.02 -28.59 3.58
CA ALA A 77 -5.94 -29.12 2.57
C ALA A 77 -5.31 -29.21 1.15
N ARG A 78 -4.21 -28.47 0.91
CA ARG A 78 -3.41 -28.58 -0.32
C ARG A 78 -2.32 -29.66 -0.24
N VAL A 79 -2.03 -30.20 0.95
CA VAL A 79 -1.17 -31.38 1.12
C VAL A 79 -1.99 -32.61 0.73
N GLY A 80 -2.01 -32.93 -0.56
CA GLY A 80 -2.72 -34.12 -1.08
C GLY A 80 -3.30 -33.98 -2.48
N GLN A 81 -3.33 -32.77 -3.06
CA GLN A 81 -3.65 -32.63 -4.49
C GLN A 81 -2.40 -32.82 -5.33
N GLU A 82 -2.30 -33.97 -6.01
CA GLU A 82 -1.28 -34.18 -7.04
C GLU A 82 -1.45 -33.13 -8.15
N ARG A 83 -0.51 -32.19 -8.21
CA ARG A 83 -0.36 -31.31 -9.37
C ARG A 83 0.43 -32.07 -10.42
N ALA A 84 -0.03 -32.02 -11.67
CA ALA A 84 0.77 -32.45 -12.82
C ALA A 84 2.19 -31.84 -12.70
N PRO A 85 3.26 -32.62 -12.95
CA PRO A 85 4.61 -32.16 -12.70
C PRO A 85 4.91 -30.97 -13.61
N LEU A 86 4.99 -29.77 -13.04
CA LEU A 86 5.57 -28.63 -13.72
C LEU A 86 7.08 -28.91 -13.79
N SER A 87 7.59 -29.16 -14.98
CA SER A 87 8.96 -29.58 -15.28
C SER A 87 10.05 -28.52 -15.01
N HIS A 88 9.78 -27.52 -14.18
CA HIS A 88 10.75 -26.50 -13.81
C HIS A 88 10.78 -26.33 -12.29
N ASP A 89 11.91 -26.70 -11.68
CA ASP A 89 12.25 -26.40 -10.30
C ASP A 89 12.17 -24.89 -10.06
N PHE A 90 11.07 -24.43 -9.47
CA PHE A 90 10.92 -23.05 -9.05
C PHE A 90 11.55 -22.87 -7.67
N LYS A 91 12.82 -22.49 -7.63
CA LYS A 91 13.47 -22.09 -6.38
C LYS A 91 12.88 -20.77 -5.89
N ARG A 92 12.13 -20.82 -4.79
CA ARG A 92 11.65 -19.63 -4.10
C ARG A 92 12.85 -18.95 -3.43
N VAL A 93 13.11 -17.69 -3.78
CA VAL A 93 14.16 -16.87 -3.16
C VAL A 93 13.57 -16.13 -1.97
N ASN A 94 14.17 -16.30 -0.77
CA ASN A 94 13.76 -15.56 0.42
C ASN A 94 14.11 -14.07 0.27
N ASN A 95 13.53 -13.21 1.10
CA ASN A 95 13.79 -11.77 0.99
C ASN A 95 15.24 -11.41 1.33
N GLU A 96 15.82 -12.07 2.32
CA GLU A 96 17.19 -11.87 2.81
C GLU A 96 18.25 -12.23 1.77
N ASP A 97 17.95 -13.21 0.91
CA ASP A 97 18.86 -13.69 -0.14
C ASP A 97 18.82 -12.80 -1.40
N ARG A 98 17.97 -11.77 -1.43
CA ARG A 98 17.86 -10.87 -2.58
C ARG A 98 18.94 -9.79 -2.53
N PRO A 99 19.48 -9.37 -3.68
CA PRO A 99 20.34 -8.19 -3.74
C PRO A 99 19.57 -6.94 -3.31
N ASP A 100 20.30 -5.92 -2.86
CA ASP A 100 19.72 -4.62 -2.47
C ASP A 100 19.12 -3.87 -3.64
N GLU A 101 19.65 -4.08 -4.84
CA GLU A 101 19.12 -3.50 -6.06
C GLU A 101 18.22 -4.47 -6.83
N ALA A 102 17.33 -3.92 -7.65
CA ALA A 102 16.61 -4.71 -8.62
C ALA A 102 17.58 -5.36 -9.62
N PHE A 103 17.28 -6.60 -10.00
CA PHE A 103 18.17 -7.44 -10.80
C PHE A 103 17.41 -8.14 -11.93
N THR A 104 18.11 -8.46 -13.01
CA THR A 104 17.56 -9.29 -14.08
C THR A 104 17.93 -10.76 -13.85
N THR A 105 17.01 -11.67 -14.14
CA THR A 105 17.30 -13.11 -14.13
C THR A 105 17.72 -13.58 -15.52
N GLU A 106 18.39 -14.73 -15.62
CA GLU A 106 18.73 -15.37 -16.90
C GLU A 106 17.50 -15.64 -17.78
N ARG A 107 16.30 -15.72 -17.18
CA ARG A 107 15.01 -15.89 -17.88
C ARG A 107 14.51 -14.60 -18.55
N ALA A 108 15.11 -13.45 -18.27
CA ALA A 108 14.66 -12.17 -18.78
C ALA A 108 14.91 -12.08 -20.30
N LYS A 109 13.84 -12.13 -21.08
CA LYS A 109 13.92 -12.11 -22.56
C LYS A 109 14.24 -10.74 -23.16
N ARG A 110 14.10 -9.67 -22.40
CA ARG A 110 14.47 -8.30 -22.84
C ARG A 110 15.36 -7.68 -21.78
N THR A 111 16.34 -6.93 -22.25
CA THR A 111 17.23 -6.11 -21.44
C THR A 111 16.47 -4.96 -20.78
N GLY A 112 17.07 -4.38 -19.74
CA GLY A 112 16.48 -3.27 -18.98
C GLY A 112 15.52 -3.71 -17.86
N ARG A 113 14.96 -2.72 -17.17
CA ARG A 113 14.23 -2.94 -15.90
C ARG A 113 12.80 -3.44 -16.07
N ALA A 114 12.26 -3.45 -17.29
CA ALA A 114 10.90 -3.91 -17.58
C ALA A 114 10.67 -5.40 -17.24
N ASN A 115 11.71 -6.23 -17.32
CA ASN A 115 11.69 -7.64 -16.91
C ASN A 115 12.53 -7.92 -15.66
N ALA A 116 12.93 -6.88 -14.92
CA ALA A 116 13.69 -7.04 -13.70
C ALA A 116 12.82 -7.56 -12.56
N ALA A 117 13.43 -8.36 -11.69
CA ALA A 117 12.89 -8.70 -10.40
C ALA A 117 13.25 -7.60 -9.38
N SER A 118 12.36 -7.39 -8.42
CA SER A 118 12.65 -6.52 -7.28
C SER A 118 13.72 -7.16 -6.40
N GLY A 119 14.66 -6.34 -5.94
CA GLY A 119 15.60 -6.74 -4.90
C GLY A 119 14.92 -6.92 -3.55
N ARG A 120 15.72 -6.84 -2.49
CA ARG A 120 15.28 -7.00 -1.11
C ARG A 120 14.26 -5.93 -0.71
N ILE A 121 13.15 -6.35 -0.10
CA ILE A 121 12.25 -5.45 0.62
C ILE A 121 12.98 -5.02 1.89
N MET A 122 13.18 -3.72 2.04
CA MET A 122 13.95 -3.11 3.13
C MET A 122 13.12 -2.90 4.39
N VAL A 123 11.80 -2.75 4.24
CA VAL A 123 10.90 -2.45 5.36
C VAL A 123 10.27 -3.72 5.93
N ASN A 124 10.07 -3.76 7.24
CA ASN A 124 9.49 -4.93 7.91
C ASN A 124 7.99 -4.75 8.18
N VAL A 125 7.21 -4.46 7.14
CA VAL A 125 5.75 -4.40 7.22
C VAL A 125 5.11 -5.57 6.47
N PRO A 126 3.93 -6.05 6.90
CA PRO A 126 3.18 -7.04 6.12
C PRO A 126 2.67 -6.43 4.81
N ASN A 127 2.37 -7.28 3.83
CA ASN A 127 1.97 -6.82 2.48
C ASN A 127 0.64 -6.03 2.49
N ASP A 128 -0.18 -6.22 3.50
CA ASP A 128 -1.48 -5.58 3.71
C ASP A 128 -1.43 -4.42 4.72
N HIS A 129 -0.22 -3.95 5.09
CA HIS A 129 -0.03 -2.82 6.00
C HIS A 129 -0.69 -1.53 5.50
N PHE A 130 -1.59 -0.97 6.30
CA PHE A 130 -2.27 0.30 6.07
C PHE A 130 -1.54 1.47 6.72
N GLY A 131 -1.65 2.65 6.11
CA GLY A 131 -1.07 3.87 6.66
C GLY A 131 0.43 4.05 6.37
N PRO A 132 1.11 4.98 7.07
CA PRO A 132 2.52 5.27 6.84
C PRO A 132 3.45 4.12 7.25
N ILE A 133 4.63 4.04 6.63
CA ILE A 133 5.70 3.15 7.11
C ILE A 133 6.47 3.89 8.20
N LEU A 134 6.34 3.41 9.43
CA LEU A 134 6.88 4.07 10.61
C LEU A 134 8.37 3.77 10.83
N PRO A 135 9.08 4.58 11.64
CA PRO A 135 10.47 4.35 12.02
C PRO A 135 10.80 2.93 12.46
N GLU A 136 9.93 2.27 13.23
CA GLU A 136 10.17 0.90 13.70
C GLU A 136 10.19 -0.15 12.58
N HIS A 137 9.64 0.18 11.41
CA HIS A 137 9.63 -0.70 10.24
C HIS A 137 10.66 -0.33 9.17
N ASP A 138 11.40 0.76 9.39
CA ASP A 138 12.41 1.27 8.46
C ASP A 138 13.81 1.07 9.07
N PRO A 139 14.74 0.34 8.42
CA PRO A 139 16.08 0.12 8.94
C PRO A 139 16.89 1.42 9.14
N ARG A 140 16.48 2.53 8.52
CA ARG A 140 17.10 3.86 8.72
C ARG A 140 16.59 4.57 9.99
N GLY A 141 15.57 4.04 10.65
CA GLY A 141 14.99 4.60 11.88
C GLY A 141 14.20 5.90 11.69
N ARG A 142 13.85 6.28 10.46
CA ARG A 142 13.11 7.53 10.16
C ARG A 142 11.71 7.32 9.60
N GLY A 143 11.40 6.12 9.10
CA GLY A 143 10.17 5.82 8.40
C GLY A 143 10.22 6.30 6.94
N VAL A 144 9.21 5.93 6.16
CA VAL A 144 9.04 6.49 4.81
C VAL A 144 8.26 7.78 4.93
N LEU A 145 8.88 8.90 4.54
CA LEU A 145 8.36 10.24 4.74
C LEU A 145 7.65 10.77 3.49
N VAL A 146 6.68 11.66 3.70
CA VAL A 146 6.11 12.45 2.61
C VAL A 146 7.23 13.26 1.94
N GLY A 147 7.35 13.12 0.63
CA GLY A 147 8.41 13.75 -0.16
C GLY A 147 9.61 12.83 -0.44
N ASP A 148 9.68 11.64 0.18
CA ASP A 148 10.60 10.60 -0.28
C ASP A 148 10.32 10.26 -1.74
N TRP A 149 11.39 10.10 -2.52
CA TRP A 149 11.33 9.77 -3.93
C TRP A 149 12.19 8.54 -4.22
N TRP A 150 11.84 7.82 -5.29
CA TRP A 150 12.51 6.61 -5.72
C TRP A 150 12.80 6.68 -7.21
N LYS A 151 13.89 6.05 -7.65
CA LYS A 151 14.28 6.07 -9.06
C LYS A 151 13.26 5.40 -9.97
N ASP A 152 12.54 4.40 -9.46
CA ASP A 152 11.50 3.68 -10.19
C ASP A 152 10.55 2.89 -9.27
N ARG A 153 9.64 2.14 -9.89
CA ARG A 153 8.64 1.29 -9.23
C ARG A 153 9.23 0.11 -8.46
N LEU A 154 10.42 -0.39 -8.83
CA LEU A 154 11.07 -1.48 -8.11
C LEU A 154 11.72 -0.97 -6.82
N ASP A 155 12.35 0.20 -6.87
CA ASP A 155 12.90 0.87 -5.70
C ASP A 155 11.78 1.31 -4.73
N CYS A 156 10.72 1.93 -5.25
CA CYS A 156 9.51 2.26 -4.47
C CYS A 156 8.90 1.03 -3.76
N ARG A 157 8.92 -0.13 -4.44
CA ARG A 157 8.48 -1.41 -3.86
C ARG A 157 9.35 -1.84 -2.69
N GLN A 158 10.67 -1.70 -2.78
CA GLN A 158 11.60 -2.12 -1.72
C GLN A 158 11.34 -1.40 -0.40
N TRP A 159 10.88 -0.15 -0.48
CA TRP A 159 10.52 0.66 0.69
C TRP A 159 9.06 0.54 1.12
N GLY A 160 8.28 -0.38 0.53
CA GLY A 160 6.88 -0.67 0.94
C GLY A 160 5.87 0.45 0.66
N ALA A 161 6.29 1.55 0.04
CA ALA A 161 5.42 2.65 -0.35
C ALA A 161 4.32 2.15 -1.29
N HIS A 162 4.69 1.33 -2.28
CA HIS A 162 3.77 0.62 -3.16
C HIS A 162 4.35 -0.71 -3.66
N LEU A 163 3.79 -1.84 -3.21
CA LEU A 163 4.37 -3.18 -3.41
C LEU A 163 4.23 -3.77 -4.83
N PRO A 164 3.13 -3.53 -5.58
CA PRO A 164 3.06 -3.96 -6.97
C PRO A 164 4.12 -3.26 -7.82
N HIS A 165 4.83 -4.02 -8.66
CA HIS A 165 5.79 -3.45 -9.60
C HIS A 165 5.08 -2.73 -10.76
N VAL A 166 3.97 -3.29 -11.26
CA VAL A 166 3.27 -2.79 -12.46
C VAL A 166 1.92 -2.15 -12.14
N ALA A 167 1.05 -2.88 -11.44
CA ALA A 167 -0.33 -2.45 -11.19
C ALA A 167 -0.41 -1.09 -10.50
N GLY A 168 -1.43 -0.29 -10.79
CA GLY A 168 -1.62 1.04 -10.18
C GLY A 168 -2.18 0.97 -8.76
N ILE A 169 -2.92 -0.08 -8.41
CA ILE A 169 -3.55 -0.27 -7.10
C ILE A 169 -2.91 -1.48 -6.40
N ALA A 170 -2.52 -1.31 -5.14
CA ALA A 170 -2.15 -2.40 -4.24
C ALA A 170 -3.31 -2.68 -3.29
N GLY A 171 -3.85 -3.89 -3.31
CA GLY A 171 -4.97 -4.26 -2.44
C GLY A 171 -5.48 -5.67 -2.67
N GLN A 172 -6.27 -6.14 -1.71
CA GLN A 172 -7.04 -7.37 -1.81
C GLN A 172 -8.52 -7.04 -1.59
N SER A 173 -9.40 -7.64 -2.38
CA SER A 173 -10.84 -7.34 -2.37
C SER A 173 -11.52 -7.57 -1.02
N SER A 174 -11.01 -8.48 -0.19
CA SER A 174 -11.52 -8.78 1.15
C SER A 174 -10.93 -7.88 2.26
N VAL A 175 -9.80 -7.22 2.00
CA VAL A 175 -9.02 -6.49 3.01
C VAL A 175 -9.16 -4.98 2.81
N GLY A 176 -8.87 -4.50 1.61
CA GLY A 176 -8.81 -3.09 1.22
C GLY A 176 -7.58 -2.81 0.35
N ALA A 177 -7.50 -1.58 -0.15
CA ALA A 177 -6.34 -1.06 -0.87
C ALA A 177 -5.40 -0.31 0.07
N GLN A 178 -4.12 -0.69 0.10
CA GLN A 178 -3.09 -0.06 0.92
C GLN A 178 -2.42 1.12 0.22
N SER A 179 -2.33 1.10 -1.11
CA SER A 179 -1.69 2.18 -1.86
C SER A 179 -2.15 2.26 -3.32
N VAL A 180 -2.02 3.44 -3.91
CA VAL A 180 -2.24 3.72 -5.33
C VAL A 180 -1.09 4.51 -5.94
N VAL A 181 -0.91 4.38 -7.25
CA VAL A 181 0.07 5.13 -8.05
C VAL A 181 -0.63 6.00 -9.07
N LEU A 182 -0.32 7.30 -9.06
CA LEU A 182 -0.69 8.27 -10.09
C LEU A 182 0.44 8.32 -11.14
N SER A 183 0.20 7.74 -12.32
CA SER A 183 1.22 7.61 -13.37
C SER A 183 0.81 8.16 -14.74
N GLY A 184 -0.33 8.83 -14.84
CA GLY A 184 -0.92 9.26 -16.12
C GLY A 184 -1.12 8.05 -17.04
N GLY A 185 -1.64 6.96 -16.50
CA GLY A 185 -1.90 5.72 -17.23
C GLY A 185 -3.32 5.61 -17.77
N TYR A 186 -4.19 6.49 -17.30
CA TYR A 186 -5.59 6.63 -17.67
C TYR A 186 -5.84 8.09 -18.02
N GLU A 187 -6.59 8.32 -19.10
CA GLU A 187 -6.89 9.67 -19.61
C GLU A 187 -7.86 10.43 -18.71
N ASP A 188 -8.67 9.70 -17.95
CA ASP A 188 -9.66 10.28 -17.03
C ASP A 188 -9.07 10.67 -15.66
N ASP A 189 -7.80 10.35 -15.40
CA ASP A 189 -7.13 10.75 -14.15
C ASP A 189 -7.02 12.29 -14.09
N ARG A 190 -7.31 12.90 -12.93
CA ARG A 190 -7.09 14.33 -12.66
C ARG A 190 -6.36 14.48 -11.33
N ASP A 191 -5.24 15.20 -11.30
CA ASP A 191 -4.45 15.43 -10.08
C ASP A 191 -4.41 16.92 -9.75
N GLU A 192 -5.01 17.29 -8.61
CA GLU A 192 -5.15 18.66 -8.11
C GLU A 192 -4.34 18.83 -6.80
N GLY A 193 -3.32 17.98 -6.61
CA GLY A 193 -2.44 18.02 -5.44
C GLY A 193 -3.07 17.40 -4.19
N GLU A 194 -3.97 18.12 -3.51
CA GLU A 194 -4.59 17.63 -2.28
C GLU A 194 -5.64 16.54 -2.52
N TRP A 195 -6.30 16.59 -3.67
CA TRP A 195 -7.27 15.61 -4.12
C TRP A 195 -7.01 15.24 -5.58
N PHE A 196 -7.54 14.10 -5.98
CA PHE A 196 -7.43 13.61 -7.36
C PHE A 196 -8.63 12.74 -7.70
N LEU A 197 -8.95 12.67 -8.99
CA LEU A 197 -9.81 11.64 -9.55
C LEU A 197 -8.93 10.50 -10.04
N TYR A 198 -9.28 9.28 -9.65
CA TYR A 198 -8.52 8.09 -9.96
C TYR A 198 -9.37 7.09 -10.72
N THR A 199 -8.87 6.61 -11.85
CA THR A 199 -9.54 5.59 -12.63
C THR A 199 -9.15 4.18 -12.18
N GLY A 200 -10.16 3.31 -12.11
CA GLY A 200 -9.97 1.90 -11.81
C GLY A 200 -9.06 1.19 -12.83
N SER A 201 -8.59 0.01 -12.44
CA SER A 201 -7.87 -0.89 -13.34
C SER A 201 -8.81 -1.71 -14.23
N GLY A 202 -8.28 -2.26 -15.34
CA GLY A 202 -9.05 -3.11 -16.25
C GLY A 202 -9.70 -2.34 -17.39
N GLY A 203 -10.71 -2.94 -18.02
CA GLY A 203 -11.39 -2.41 -19.21
C GLY A 203 -10.56 -2.51 -20.50
N ARG A 204 -9.46 -3.26 -20.48
CA ARG A 204 -8.44 -3.27 -21.53
C ARG A 204 -8.12 -4.69 -21.96
N ASP A 205 -8.05 -4.93 -23.26
CA ASP A 205 -7.47 -6.16 -23.79
C ASP A 205 -5.95 -6.17 -23.61
N LEU A 206 -5.48 -7.07 -22.76
CA LEU A 206 -4.06 -7.31 -22.46
C LEU A 206 -3.53 -8.62 -23.07
N SER A 207 -4.27 -9.20 -24.03
CA SER A 207 -3.81 -10.34 -24.83
C SER A 207 -2.44 -10.08 -25.47
N GLY A 208 -1.68 -11.16 -25.70
CA GLY A 208 -0.33 -11.07 -26.26
C GLY A 208 0.73 -10.56 -25.27
N ASN A 209 0.57 -10.85 -23.97
CA ASN A 209 1.53 -10.51 -22.91
C ASN A 209 1.75 -8.98 -22.75
N LYS A 210 0.70 -8.19 -22.98
CA LYS A 210 0.73 -6.74 -22.76
C LYS A 210 0.60 -6.44 -21.28
N ARG A 211 1.29 -5.40 -20.82
CA ARG A 211 1.16 -4.86 -19.44
C ARG A 211 0.21 -3.69 -19.35
N THR A 212 -0.03 -3.01 -20.47
CA THR A 212 -0.93 -1.87 -20.61
C THR A 212 -1.47 -1.83 -22.03
N ASN A 213 -2.62 -1.20 -22.21
CA ASN A 213 -3.21 -0.86 -23.49
C ASN A 213 -3.81 0.54 -23.35
N LYS A 214 -3.69 1.39 -24.36
CA LYS A 214 -4.26 2.75 -24.30
C LYS A 214 -5.78 2.72 -24.50
N VAL A 215 -6.27 1.77 -25.31
CA VAL A 215 -7.67 1.68 -25.68
C VAL A 215 -8.45 0.89 -24.63
N GLN A 216 -9.52 1.49 -24.12
CA GLN A 216 -10.54 0.76 -23.36
C GLN A 216 -11.41 -0.04 -24.35
N SER A 217 -11.56 -1.34 -24.11
CA SER A 217 -12.25 -2.28 -24.98
C SER A 217 -13.52 -2.88 -24.35
N PHE A 218 -13.75 -2.67 -23.06
CA PHE A 218 -14.94 -3.13 -22.33
C PHE A 218 -15.06 -2.40 -20.99
N ASP A 219 -16.24 -2.50 -20.36
CA ASP A 219 -16.52 -1.83 -19.09
C ASP A 219 -15.65 -2.36 -17.94
N GLN A 220 -15.13 -1.44 -17.14
CA GLN A 220 -14.47 -1.79 -15.89
C GLN A 220 -15.47 -2.30 -14.85
N GLN A 221 -15.03 -3.25 -14.03
CA GLN A 221 -15.85 -3.87 -12.98
C GLN A 221 -15.28 -3.58 -11.59
N PHE A 222 -16.15 -3.55 -10.58
CA PHE A 222 -15.76 -3.48 -9.16
C PHE A 222 -15.35 -4.86 -8.66
N GLU A 223 -14.24 -5.35 -9.19
CA GLU A 223 -13.63 -6.64 -8.81
C GLU A 223 -12.16 -6.43 -8.42
N ASN A 224 -11.56 -7.43 -7.79
CA ASN A 224 -10.13 -7.46 -7.48
C ASN A 224 -9.64 -6.16 -6.79
N SER A 225 -8.68 -5.46 -7.41
CA SER A 225 -8.11 -4.20 -6.91
C SER A 225 -9.11 -3.04 -6.92
N ASN A 226 -10.05 -3.00 -7.87
CA ASN A 226 -11.08 -1.96 -7.89
C ASN A 226 -12.03 -2.13 -6.70
N LEU A 227 -12.38 -3.39 -6.39
CA LEU A 227 -13.17 -3.71 -5.20
C LEU A 227 -12.39 -3.41 -3.90
N ALA A 228 -11.08 -3.68 -3.88
CA ALA A 228 -10.22 -3.33 -2.74
C ALA A 228 -10.23 -1.81 -2.46
N LEU A 229 -10.16 -0.99 -3.51
CA LEU A 229 -10.20 0.48 -3.39
C LEU A 229 -11.59 0.97 -2.93
N LYS A 230 -12.66 0.39 -3.49
CA LYS A 230 -14.04 0.65 -3.02
C LYS A 230 -14.20 0.31 -1.54
N LEU A 231 -13.66 -0.82 -1.11
CA LEU A 231 -13.69 -1.25 0.29
C LEU A 231 -12.95 -0.28 1.22
N SER A 232 -11.77 0.20 0.83
CA SER A 232 -11.05 1.23 1.59
C SER A 232 -11.87 2.52 1.72
N CYS A 233 -12.56 2.94 0.65
CA CYS A 233 -13.45 4.09 0.70
C CYS A 233 -14.60 3.88 1.69
N THR A 234 -15.30 2.74 1.61
CA THR A 234 -16.41 2.41 2.52
C THR A 234 -15.98 2.34 3.98
N LYS A 235 -14.80 1.77 4.26
CA LYS A 235 -14.28 1.59 5.62
C LYS A 235 -13.47 2.77 6.15
N GLY A 236 -13.19 3.79 5.33
CA GLY A 236 -12.32 4.91 5.69
C GLY A 236 -10.86 4.48 5.96
N LEU A 237 -10.38 3.44 5.25
CA LEU A 237 -9.01 2.95 5.41
C LEU A 237 -8.02 3.88 4.70
N PRO A 238 -6.84 4.14 5.29
CA PRO A 238 -5.87 5.03 4.69
C PRO A 238 -5.19 4.39 3.48
N VAL A 239 -5.01 5.16 2.41
CA VAL A 239 -4.36 4.74 1.17
C VAL A 239 -3.12 5.59 0.95
N ARG A 240 -1.94 4.97 0.85
CA ARG A 240 -0.72 5.69 0.46
C ARG A 240 -0.79 6.06 -1.01
N VAL A 241 -0.31 7.25 -1.37
CA VAL A 241 -0.32 7.73 -2.75
C VAL A 241 1.10 7.96 -3.21
N VAL A 242 1.48 7.33 -4.31
CA VAL A 242 2.76 7.57 -4.99
C VAL A 242 2.48 8.30 -6.30
N ARG A 243 3.08 9.48 -6.47
CA ARG A 243 3.05 10.20 -7.75
C ARG A 243 4.28 9.85 -8.55
N SER A 244 4.08 9.52 -9.82
CA SER A 244 5.17 9.27 -10.75
C SER A 244 5.09 10.23 -11.92
N CYS A 245 6.21 10.85 -12.25
CA CYS A 245 6.37 11.59 -13.50
C CYS A 245 6.95 10.64 -14.55
N LYS A 246 6.36 10.62 -15.76
CA LYS A 246 7.08 10.14 -16.93
C LYS A 246 7.91 11.31 -17.43
N VAL A 247 9.22 11.28 -17.23
CA VAL A 247 10.11 12.16 -17.99
C VAL A 247 9.87 11.80 -19.46
N GLY A 248 9.43 12.76 -20.27
CA GLY A 248 9.21 12.55 -21.69
C GLY A 248 10.46 11.91 -22.29
N GLY A 249 10.31 10.72 -22.89
CA GLY A 249 11.44 9.99 -23.44
C GLY A 249 12.10 10.79 -24.56
N SER A 250 13.41 11.00 -24.43
CA SER A 250 14.34 11.13 -25.54
C SER A 250 14.45 9.81 -26.31
#